data_AF-A0A7S3H390-F1
#
_entry.id   AF-A0A7S3H390-F1
#
_cell.length_a   1.000
_cell.length_b   1.000
_cell.length_c   1.000
_cell.angle_alpha   90.00
_cell.angle_beta   90.00
_cell.angle_gamma   90.00
#
_symmetry.space_group_name_H-M   'P 1'
#
loop_
_entity.id
_entity.type
_entity.pdbx_description
1 polymer ?
#
loop_
_entity_poly.entity_id
_entity_poly.type
_entity_poly.pdbx_seq_one_letter_code
_entity_poly.pdbx_strand_id
1 'polypeptide(L)'
;RSLNQEWREKSESTDVLSFPTHNFVAPEKFDAEAKRMFRFQKHLGELMIAPVFVQRQCDSDKEDYKEMMSTEEGRIEFQEELDSDNGVNRAMATAFTLHERTPLLLIHGLLHLLGYDHETEEEWQAMTDRENEVMKKFNKQWEKVCNSEGKSHIV
;
A
#
# COMPACT_ATOMS: atom_id res chain seq x y z
N ARG A 1 6.48 12.79 9.06
CA ARG A 1 7.05 14.10 8.62
C ARG A 1 8.55 14.20 8.89
N SER A 2 9.04 14.11 10.13
CA SER A 2 10.49 14.16 10.43
C SER A 2 11.29 13.02 9.77
N LEU A 3 10.83 11.77 9.89
CA LEU A 3 11.52 10.61 9.30
C LEU A 3 11.52 10.60 7.76
N ASN A 4 10.45 11.08 7.13
CA ASN A 4 10.38 11.14 5.65
C ASN A 4 11.36 12.19 5.10
N GLN A 5 11.49 13.32 5.80
CA GLN A 5 12.42 14.38 5.45
C GLN A 5 13.88 13.99 5.71
N GLU A 6 14.15 13.24 6.79
CA GLU A 6 15.48 12.78 7.16
C GLU A 6 16.04 11.69 6.23
N TRP A 7 15.18 10.83 5.67
CA TRP A 7 15.63 9.68 4.88
C TRP A 7 15.33 9.75 3.37
N ARG A 8 14.34 10.56 2.94
CA ARG A 8 13.94 10.65 1.52
C ARG A 8 14.01 12.07 0.95
N GLU A 9 14.44 13.07 1.72
CA GLU A 9 14.42 14.50 1.37
C GLU A 9 13.05 15.04 0.89
N LYS A 10 11.97 14.25 1.06
CA LYS A 10 10.60 14.60 0.67
C LYS A 10 9.84 15.15 1.87
N SER A 11 9.24 16.34 1.72
CA SER A 11 8.58 17.08 2.83
C SER A 11 7.11 16.68 3.08
N GLU A 12 6.69 15.51 2.60
CA GLU A 12 5.29 15.07 2.65
C GLU A 12 5.03 14.07 3.80
N SER A 13 3.79 14.02 4.28
CA SER A 13 3.32 12.92 5.12
C SER A 13 2.98 11.74 4.21
N THR A 14 3.55 10.56 4.50
CA THR A 14 3.16 9.31 3.84
C THR A 14 2.60 8.36 4.89
N ASP A 15 1.58 7.60 4.52
CA ASP A 15 0.85 6.67 5.39
C ASP A 15 1.69 5.47 5.81
N VAL A 16 2.72 5.15 5.02
CA VAL A 16 3.60 4.01 5.24
C VAL A 16 5.04 4.35 4.85
N LEU A 17 5.98 4.00 5.72
CA LEU A 17 7.41 4.10 5.42
C LEU A 17 8.02 2.70 5.44
N SER A 18 8.60 2.31 4.30
CA SER A 18 9.36 1.08 4.14
C SER A 18 10.85 1.40 4.08
N PHE A 19 11.63 0.75 4.94
CA PHE A 19 13.08 0.85 5.01
C PHE A 19 13.70 -0.53 4.71
N PRO A 20 13.96 -0.86 3.44
CA PRO A 20 14.55 -2.14 3.07
C PRO A 20 15.99 -2.23 3.59
N THR A 21 16.35 -3.36 4.19
CA THR A 21 17.74 -3.62 4.64
C THR A 21 18.61 -4.24 3.55
N HIS A 22 18.02 -4.54 2.39
CA HIS A 22 18.64 -5.28 1.31
C HIS A 22 18.46 -4.56 -0.01
N ASN A 23 19.47 -4.66 -0.88
CA ASN A 23 19.34 -4.25 -2.27
C ASN A 23 18.78 -5.39 -3.11
N PHE A 24 18.01 -5.02 -4.12
CA PHE A 24 17.36 -5.93 -5.07
C PHE A 24 17.83 -5.59 -6.48
N VAL A 25 18.09 -6.63 -7.28
CA VAL A 25 18.43 -6.47 -8.71
C VAL A 25 17.18 -6.33 -9.56
N ALA A 26 16.06 -6.88 -9.06
CA ALA A 26 14.70 -6.75 -9.57
C ALA A 26 13.74 -7.13 -8.43
N PRO A 27 12.43 -6.88 -8.55
CA PRO A 27 11.46 -7.28 -7.54
C PRO A 27 11.60 -8.76 -7.16
N GLU A 28 11.64 -9.04 -5.85
CA GLU A 28 11.82 -10.36 -5.24
C GLU A 28 13.16 -11.06 -5.56
N LYS A 29 14.08 -10.40 -6.26
CA LYS A 29 15.40 -10.92 -6.64
C LYS A 29 16.51 -10.19 -5.88
N PHE A 30 16.85 -10.75 -4.72
CA PHE A 30 18.03 -10.34 -3.96
C PHE A 30 19.30 -10.44 -4.81
N ASP A 31 20.19 -9.47 -4.67
CA ASP A 31 21.56 -9.62 -5.15
C ASP A 31 22.31 -10.72 -4.34
N ALA A 32 23.54 -11.05 -4.76
CA ALA A 32 24.31 -12.12 -4.13
C ALA A 32 24.66 -11.84 -2.65
N GLU A 33 24.82 -10.57 -2.28
CA GLU A 33 25.15 -10.12 -0.93
C GLU A 33 23.91 -10.13 -0.04
N ALA A 34 22.84 -9.48 -0.47
CA ALA A 34 21.53 -9.49 0.16
C ALA A 34 21.03 -10.93 0.37
N LYS A 35 21.20 -11.82 -0.62
CA LYS A 35 20.85 -13.24 -0.48
C LYS A 35 21.67 -13.95 0.59
N ARG A 36 22.94 -13.57 0.77
CA ARG A 36 23.79 -14.08 1.86
C ARG A 36 23.29 -13.55 3.20
N MET A 37 23.07 -12.25 3.33
CA MET A 37 22.60 -11.62 4.58
C MET A 37 21.22 -12.13 5.00
N PHE A 38 20.25 -12.15 4.07
CA PHE A 38 18.89 -12.61 4.32
C PHE A 38 18.84 -14.08 4.79
N ARG A 39 19.72 -14.96 4.27
CA ARG A 39 19.80 -16.36 4.72
C ARG A 39 20.11 -16.50 6.21
N PHE A 40 20.85 -15.55 6.79
CA PHE A 40 21.21 -15.58 8.21
C PHE A 40 20.25 -14.78 9.07
N GLN A 41 19.83 -13.60 8.62
CA GLN A 41 19.06 -12.67 9.45
C GLN A 41 17.54 -12.82 9.30
N LYS A 42 17.07 -13.32 8.14
CA LYS A 42 15.63 -13.42 7.78
C LYS A 42 14.84 -12.13 8.04
N HIS A 43 15.50 -10.99 7.91
CA HIS A 43 14.93 -9.67 8.16
C HIS A 43 14.85 -8.95 6.82
N LEU A 44 13.68 -8.44 6.41
CA LEU A 44 13.51 -7.72 5.14
C LEU A 44 13.75 -6.21 5.29
N GLY A 45 13.52 -5.69 6.48
CA GLY A 45 13.61 -4.28 6.81
C GLY A 45 12.52 -3.87 7.81
N GLU A 46 12.30 -2.57 7.89
CA GLU A 46 11.32 -1.98 8.80
C GLU A 46 10.14 -1.39 8.04
N LEU A 47 8.95 -1.58 8.60
CA LEU A 47 7.71 -1.01 8.10
C LEU A 47 7.04 -0.23 9.23
N MET A 48 6.83 1.06 9.01
CA MET A 48 6.15 1.93 9.97
C MET A 48 4.79 2.37 9.42
N ILE A 49 3.73 2.09 10.17
CA ILE A 49 2.36 2.53 9.91
C ILE A 49 1.91 3.33 11.11
N ALA A 50 1.25 4.46 10.89
CA ALA A 50 0.72 5.33 11.95
C ALA A 50 -0.82 5.26 11.98
N PRO A 51 -1.47 4.36 12.75
CA PRO A 51 -2.90 4.09 12.64
C PRO A 51 -3.79 5.31 12.88
N VAL A 52 -3.40 6.21 13.79
CA VAL A 52 -4.14 7.45 14.06
C VAL A 52 -4.08 8.42 12.88
N PHE A 53 -2.96 8.44 12.16
CA PHE A 53 -2.83 9.25 10.95
C PHE A 53 -3.66 8.64 9.82
N VAL A 54 -3.54 7.32 9.60
CA VAL A 54 -4.33 6.58 8.61
C VAL A 54 -5.83 6.77 8.83
N GLN A 55 -6.32 6.70 10.08
CA GLN A 55 -7.73 6.93 10.37
C GLN A 55 -8.17 8.35 10.03
N ARG A 56 -7.36 9.37 10.34
CA ARG A 56 -7.67 10.76 9.98
C ARG A 56 -7.69 10.97 8.47
N GLN A 57 -6.77 10.33 7.75
CA GLN A 57 -6.75 10.37 6.29
C GLN A 57 -8.00 9.70 5.72
N CYS A 58 -8.36 8.52 6.23
CA CYS A 58 -9.60 7.84 5.85
C CYS A 58 -10.85 8.69 6.09
N ASP A 59 -10.93 9.41 7.20
CA ASP A 59 -12.04 10.31 7.51
C ASP A 59 -12.09 11.51 6.53
N SER A 60 -10.93 12.09 6.18
CA SER A 60 -10.83 13.17 5.19
C SER A 60 -11.21 12.70 3.80
N ASP A 61 -10.56 11.64 3.30
CA ASP A 61 -10.80 11.05 1.99
C ASP A 61 -12.29 10.72 1.78
N LYS A 62 -12.97 10.30 2.86
CA LYS A 62 -14.40 9.96 2.81
C LYS A 62 -15.30 11.17 2.59
N GLU A 63 -14.98 12.30 3.21
CA GLU A 63 -15.75 13.54 2.99
C GLU A 63 -15.44 14.11 1.60
N ASP A 64 -14.17 14.12 1.19
CA ASP A 64 -13.75 14.54 -0.15
C ASP A 64 -14.43 13.70 -1.23
N TYR A 65 -14.46 12.37 -1.06
CA TYR A 65 -15.17 11.45 -1.94
C TYR A 65 -16.68 11.77 -2.04
N LYS A 66 -17.35 12.06 -0.92
CA LYS A 66 -18.78 12.42 -0.95
C LYS A 66 -19.02 13.72 -1.72
N GLU A 67 -18.16 14.70 -1.55
CA GLU A 67 -18.24 15.98 -2.26
C GLU A 67 -18.03 15.77 -3.76
N MET A 68 -16.98 15.05 -4.16
CA MET A 68 -16.70 14.72 -5.57
C MET A 68 -17.85 13.95 -6.22
N MET A 69 -18.42 12.96 -5.52
CA MET A 69 -19.53 12.16 -6.06
C MET A 69 -20.84 12.95 -6.18
N SER A 70 -20.96 14.11 -5.53
CA SER A 70 -22.19 14.92 -5.54
C SER A 70 -22.39 15.72 -6.83
N THR A 71 -21.34 15.94 -7.61
CA THR A 71 -21.37 16.67 -8.89
C THR A 71 -21.11 15.73 -10.07
N GLU A 72 -21.38 16.17 -11.30
CA GLU A 72 -21.02 15.38 -12.49
C GLU A 72 -19.52 15.56 -12.79
N GLU A 73 -19.03 16.78 -12.64
CA GLU A 73 -17.62 17.15 -12.83
C GLU A 73 -16.72 16.37 -11.86
N GLY A 74 -17.06 16.30 -10.57
CA GLY A 74 -16.27 15.56 -9.58
C GLY A 74 -16.29 14.04 -9.81
N ARG A 75 -17.35 13.49 -10.41
CA ARG A 75 -17.39 12.07 -10.82
C ARG A 75 -16.45 11.78 -11.98
N ILE A 76 -16.30 12.72 -12.91
CA ILE A 76 -15.35 12.62 -14.01
C ILE A 76 -13.92 12.72 -13.48
N GLU A 77 -13.62 13.71 -12.64
CA GLU A 77 -12.29 13.88 -12.02
C GLU A 77 -11.86 12.64 -11.24
N PHE A 78 -12.76 12.06 -10.44
CA PHE A 78 -12.47 10.83 -9.70
C PHE A 78 -12.18 9.63 -10.61
N GLN A 79 -12.88 9.51 -11.74
CA GLN A 79 -12.60 8.46 -12.72
C GLN A 79 -11.22 8.66 -13.36
N GLU A 80 -10.85 9.89 -13.68
CA GLU A 80 -9.51 10.22 -14.19
C GLU A 80 -8.40 9.95 -13.17
N GLU A 81 -8.63 10.26 -11.89
CA GLU A 81 -7.69 9.94 -10.80
C GLU A 81 -7.52 8.43 -10.62
N LEU A 82 -8.63 7.69 -10.62
CA LEU A 82 -8.62 6.23 -10.59
C LEU A 82 -7.86 5.63 -11.78
N ASP A 83 -7.94 6.27 -12.93
CA ASP A 83 -7.27 5.85 -14.16
C ASP A 83 -5.83 6.35 -14.27
N SER A 84 -5.37 7.20 -13.34
CA SER A 84 -4.00 7.73 -13.33
C SER A 84 -3.00 6.76 -12.70
N ASP A 85 -1.81 6.70 -13.27
CA ASP A 85 -0.71 5.81 -12.85
C ASP A 85 0.10 6.34 -11.65
N ASN A 86 -0.36 7.44 -11.04
CA ASN A 86 0.33 8.11 -9.93
C ASN A 86 -0.02 7.54 -8.54
N GLY A 87 -0.89 6.52 -8.49
CA GLY A 87 -1.52 6.04 -7.28
C GLY A 87 -1.03 4.69 -6.78
N VAL A 88 -1.23 4.48 -5.48
CA VAL A 88 -1.29 3.15 -4.85
C VAL A 88 -2.48 2.34 -5.38
N ASN A 89 -2.60 1.05 -5.03
CA ASN A 89 -3.72 0.19 -5.43
C ASN A 89 -5.07 0.94 -5.49
N ARG A 90 -5.79 0.84 -6.62
CA ARG A 90 -7.09 1.52 -6.83
C ARG A 90 -8.10 1.26 -5.71
N ALA A 91 -8.04 0.13 -5.02
CA ALA A 91 -8.88 -0.16 -3.86
C ALA A 91 -8.67 0.82 -2.69
N MET A 92 -7.50 1.46 -2.58
CA MET A 92 -7.23 2.45 -1.55
C MET A 92 -8.07 3.70 -1.74
N ALA A 93 -8.37 4.11 -2.99
CA ALA A 93 -9.20 5.29 -3.26
C ALA A 93 -10.60 5.23 -2.64
N THR A 94 -11.09 4.04 -2.27
CA THR A 94 -12.41 3.85 -1.65
C THR A 94 -12.37 3.17 -0.28
N ALA A 95 -11.18 2.88 0.26
CA ALA A 95 -11.01 2.23 1.56
C ALA A 95 -11.06 3.24 2.71
N PHE A 96 -12.25 3.65 3.14
CA PHE A 96 -12.43 4.74 4.11
C PHE A 96 -12.43 4.33 5.59
N THR A 97 -12.01 3.11 5.91
CA THR A 97 -11.84 2.70 7.31
C THR A 97 -10.43 2.22 7.55
N LEU A 98 -9.94 2.39 8.79
CA LEU A 98 -8.64 1.86 9.19
C LEU A 98 -8.52 0.35 8.90
N HIS A 99 -9.60 -0.40 9.09
CA HIS A 99 -9.62 -1.84 8.90
C HIS A 99 -9.49 -2.24 7.42
N GLU A 100 -10.07 -1.47 6.50
CA GLU A 100 -9.97 -1.70 5.05
C GLU A 100 -8.64 -1.19 4.49
N ARG A 101 -8.14 -0.05 5.00
CA ARG A 101 -6.92 0.59 4.53
C ARG A 101 -5.65 -0.10 5.03
N THR A 102 -5.65 -0.63 6.25
CA THR A 102 -4.45 -1.22 6.87
C THR A 102 -3.87 -2.41 6.09
N PRO A 103 -4.66 -3.39 5.62
CA PRO A 103 -4.15 -4.49 4.80
C PRO A 103 -3.52 -4.00 3.49
N LEU A 104 -4.11 -3.00 2.85
CA LEU A 104 -3.59 -2.40 1.62
C LEU A 104 -2.24 -1.73 1.88
N LEU A 105 -2.13 -0.89 2.91
CA LEU A 105 -0.88 -0.25 3.32
C LEU A 105 0.21 -1.26 3.70
N LEU A 106 -0.18 -2.35 4.38
CA LEU A 106 0.74 -3.40 4.78
C LEU A 106 1.31 -4.12 3.56
N ILE A 107 0.45 -4.52 2.61
CA ILE A 107 0.87 -5.22 1.40
C ILE A 107 1.73 -4.30 0.54
N HIS A 108 1.27 -3.07 0.29
CA HIS A 108 2.02 -2.05 -0.43
C HIS A 108 3.43 -1.86 0.18
N GLY A 109 3.49 -1.66 1.50
CA GLY A 109 4.74 -1.50 2.21
C GLY A 109 5.66 -2.72 2.15
N LEU A 110 5.12 -3.94 2.22
CA LEU A 110 5.87 -5.19 2.07
C LEU A 110 6.43 -5.36 0.66
N LEU A 111 5.70 -4.93 -0.37
CA LEU A 111 6.20 -4.98 -1.75
C LEU A 111 7.39 -4.05 -1.95
N HIS A 112 7.35 -2.84 -1.38
CA HIS A 112 8.54 -1.98 -1.34
C HIS A 112 9.72 -2.64 -0.62
N LEU A 113 9.48 -3.36 0.48
CA LEU A 113 10.54 -4.14 1.16
C LEU A 113 11.08 -5.32 0.33
N LEU A 114 10.36 -5.74 -0.71
CA LEU A 114 10.75 -6.78 -1.67
C LEU A 114 11.34 -6.20 -2.96
N GLY A 115 11.56 -4.89 -3.02
CA GLY A 115 12.16 -4.21 -4.17
C GLY A 115 11.20 -3.91 -5.31
N TYR A 116 9.89 -3.84 -5.04
CA TYR A 116 8.95 -3.20 -5.96
C TYR A 116 9.02 -1.67 -5.80
N ASP A 117 8.86 -0.97 -6.91
CA ASP A 117 8.67 0.47 -6.97
C ASP A 117 7.56 0.79 -7.98
N HIS A 118 7.23 2.05 -8.16
CA HIS A 118 6.20 2.51 -9.10
C HIS A 118 6.55 3.88 -9.70
N GLU A 119 7.85 4.14 -9.96
CA GLU A 119 8.29 5.40 -10.57
C GLU A 119 8.09 5.40 -12.09
N THR A 120 8.10 4.24 -12.73
CA THR A 120 7.74 4.07 -14.15
C THR A 120 6.42 3.31 -14.32
N GLU A 121 5.82 3.44 -15.50
CA GLU A 121 4.59 2.73 -15.87
C GLU A 121 4.73 1.20 -15.74
N GLU A 122 5.85 0.65 -16.20
CA GLU A 122 6.11 -0.79 -16.11
C GLU A 122 6.24 -1.28 -14.67
N GLU A 123 6.85 -0.45 -13.81
CA GLU A 123 7.00 -0.73 -12.38
C GLU A 123 5.65 -0.64 -11.66
N TRP A 124 4.88 0.42 -11.94
CA TRP A 124 3.54 0.63 -11.42
C TRP A 124 2.62 -0.54 -11.76
N GLN A 125 2.60 -0.98 -13.02
CA GLN A 125 1.79 -2.12 -13.46
C GLN A 125 2.23 -3.41 -12.75
N ALA A 126 3.54 -3.67 -12.65
CA ALA A 126 4.06 -4.86 -11.98
C ALA A 126 3.74 -4.88 -10.49
N MET A 127 3.80 -3.73 -9.82
CA MET A 127 3.45 -3.59 -8.40
C MET A 127 1.95 -3.75 -8.19
N THR A 128 1.12 -3.07 -8.99
CA THR A 128 -0.35 -3.16 -8.91
C THR A 128 -0.86 -4.59 -9.14
N ASP A 129 -0.32 -5.30 -10.13
CA ASP A 129 -0.67 -6.71 -10.37
C ASP A 129 -0.31 -7.59 -9.16
N ARG A 130 0.84 -7.33 -8.55
CA ARG A 130 1.27 -8.06 -7.37
C ARG A 130 0.42 -7.74 -6.15
N GLU A 131 0.08 -6.48 -5.91
CA GLU A 131 -0.83 -6.07 -4.83
C GLU A 131 -2.18 -6.78 -4.97
N ASN A 132 -2.77 -6.77 -6.16
CA ASN A 132 -4.04 -7.44 -6.46
C ASN A 132 -3.97 -8.95 -6.22
N GLU A 133 -2.89 -9.60 -6.65
CA GLU A 133 -2.67 -11.03 -6.41
C GLU A 133 -2.60 -11.36 -4.92
N VAL A 134 -1.83 -10.57 -4.16
CA VAL A 134 -1.63 -10.77 -2.72
C VAL A 134 -2.92 -10.48 -1.95
N MET A 135 -3.61 -9.38 -2.27
CA MET A 135 -4.91 -9.02 -1.68
C MET A 135 -5.95 -10.11 -1.90
N LYS A 136 -6.05 -10.66 -3.11
CA LYS A 136 -6.96 -11.78 -3.41
C LYS A 136 -6.67 -13.01 -2.55
N LYS A 137 -5.39 -13.34 -2.33
CA LYS A 137 -4.98 -14.44 -1.44
C LYS A 137 -5.29 -14.11 0.02
N PHE A 138 -5.03 -12.88 0.45
CA PHE A 138 -5.32 -12.40 1.80
C PHE A 138 -6.81 -12.50 2.10
N ASN A 139 -7.68 -11.94 1.25
CA ASN A 139 -9.14 -11.98 1.43
C ASN A 139 -9.65 -13.42 1.51
N LYS A 140 -9.20 -14.31 0.62
CA LYS A 140 -9.57 -15.74 0.66
C LYS A 140 -9.16 -16.43 1.97
N GLN A 141 -8.04 -16.03 2.58
CA GLN A 141 -7.63 -16.56 3.89
C GLN A 141 -8.44 -15.92 5.01
N TRP A 142 -8.67 -14.61 4.94
CA TRP A 142 -9.41 -13.83 5.91
C TRP A 142 -10.86 -14.30 6.03
N GLU A 143 -11.54 -14.57 4.90
CA GLU A 143 -12.88 -15.15 4.87
C GLU A 143 -12.99 -16.45 5.67
N LYS A 144 -11.99 -17.33 5.59
CA LYS A 144 -12.00 -18.59 6.33
C LYS A 144 -11.93 -18.34 7.84
N VAL A 145 -11.14 -17.36 8.26
CA VAL A 145 -11.00 -16.97 9.67
C VAL A 145 -12.31 -16.33 10.16
N CYS A 146 -12.84 -15.36 9.42
CA CYS A 146 -14.09 -14.68 9.73
C CYS A 146 -15.29 -15.63 9.80
N ASN A 147 -15.41 -16.58 8.86
CA ASN A 147 -16.47 -17.59 8.88
C ASN A 147 -16.35 -18.57 10.06
N SER A 148 -15.15 -18.77 10.59
CA SER A 148 -14.94 -19.57 11.82
C SER A 148 -15.23 -18.79 13.11
N GLU A 149 -15.21 -17.46 13.07
CA GLU A 149 -15.39 -16.57 14.23
C GLU A 149 -16.65 -15.69 14.19
N GLY A 150 -17.48 -15.76 13.14
CA GLY A 150 -18.70 -14.96 12.98
C GLY A 150 -18.46 -13.46 12.72
N LYS A 151 -17.33 -13.08 12.12
CA LYS A 151 -16.96 -11.67 11.82
C LYS A 151 -17.21 -11.32 10.33
N SER A 152 -17.42 -10.04 10.01
CA SER A 152 -17.70 -9.59 8.63
C SER A 152 -16.45 -9.55 7.74
N HIS A 153 -16.68 -9.52 6.42
CA HIS A 153 -15.66 -9.46 5.37
C HIS A 153 -14.88 -8.13 5.34
N ILE A 154 -13.66 -8.17 4.81
CA ILE A 154 -12.86 -6.99 4.41
C ILE A 154 -12.88 -6.95 2.89
N VAL A 155 -13.33 -5.82 2.34
CA VAL A 155 -13.30 -5.36 0.93
C VAL A 155 -13.31 -6.45 -0.13
#